data_AF-A0A378F5W6-F1
#
_entry.id   AF-A0A378F5W6-F1
#
_cell.length_a   1.000
_cell.length_b   1.000
_cell.length_c   1.000
_cell.angle_alpha   90.00
_cell.angle_beta   90.00
_cell.angle_gamma   90.00
#
_symmetry.space_group_name_H-M   'P 1'
#
loop_
_entity.id
_entity.type
_entity.pdbx_description
1 polymer ?
#
loop_
_entity_poly.entity_id
_entity_poly.type
_entity_poly.pdbx_seq_one_letter_code
_entity_poly.pdbx_strand_id
1 'polypeptide(L)'
;MQPLEAYLGETCKIIDLIVDQAPEGLEVLKGSSSYVYEGNWKLGAENGADGYHVSVVHWNYASTMSRRNYEAEGDARGGCQRLVKKPRRRLWI
;
A
#
# COMPACT_ATOMS: atom_id res chain seq x y z
N MET A 1 34.61 6.73 -11.68
CA MET A 1 33.20 6.40 -11.40
C MET A 1 33.08 4.89 -11.41
N GLN A 2 32.44 4.28 -10.41
CA GLN A 2 32.30 2.82 -10.36
C GLN A 2 31.13 2.36 -11.26
N PRO A 3 31.17 1.12 -11.80
CA PRO A 3 30.01 0.51 -12.45
C PRO A 3 28.79 0.45 -11.52
N LEU A 4 27.57 0.53 -12.07
CA LEU A 4 26.32 0.55 -11.29
C LEU A 4 26.18 -0.69 -10.39
N GLU A 5 26.49 -1.87 -10.92
CA GLU A 5 26.46 -3.13 -10.18
C GLU A 5 27.39 -3.09 -8.97
N ALA A 6 28.58 -2.51 -9.13
CA ALA A 6 29.55 -2.36 -8.04
C ALA A 6 29.11 -1.31 -7.00
N TYR A 7 28.38 -0.28 -7.43
CA TYR A 7 27.81 0.73 -6.53
C TYR A 7 26.63 0.18 -5.70
N LEU A 8 25.76 -0.62 -6.30
CA LEU A 8 24.60 -1.22 -5.63
C LEU A 8 25.00 -2.37 -4.70
N GLY A 9 26.03 -3.13 -5.08
CA GLY A 9 26.60 -4.21 -4.29
C GLY A 9 25.54 -5.23 -3.86
N GLU A 10 25.44 -5.46 -2.55
CA GLU A 10 24.51 -6.43 -1.96
C GLU A 10 23.02 -6.07 -2.15
N THR A 11 22.71 -4.81 -2.45
CA THR A 11 21.33 -4.36 -2.73
C THR A 11 20.74 -5.06 -3.96
N CYS A 12 21.58 -5.46 -4.93
CA CYS A 12 21.14 -6.22 -6.10
C CYS A 12 20.34 -7.46 -5.72
N LYS A 13 20.74 -8.17 -4.65
CA LYS A 13 20.03 -9.37 -4.18
C LYS A 13 18.57 -9.08 -3.80
N ILE A 14 18.30 -7.92 -3.18
CA ILE A 14 16.95 -7.50 -2.81
C ILE A 14 16.16 -7.08 -4.04
N ILE A 15 16.81 -6.40 -5.00
CA ILE A 15 16.18 -6.02 -6.27
C ILE A 15 15.78 -7.27 -7.06
N ASP A 16 16.66 -8.27 -7.16
CA ASP A 16 16.39 -9.53 -7.85
C ASP A 16 15.22 -10.27 -7.21
N LEU A 17 15.13 -10.33 -5.88
CA LEU A 17 13.99 -10.91 -5.15
C LEU A 17 12.63 -10.24 -5.47
N ILE A 18 12.64 -8.98 -5.91
CA ILE A 18 11.43 -8.25 -6.32
C ILE A 18 11.15 -8.48 -7.81
N VAL A 19 12.16 -8.33 -8.66
CA VAL A 19 12.02 -8.35 -10.12
C VAL A 19 11.75 -9.76 -10.64
N ASP A 20 12.40 -10.79 -10.10
CA ASP A 20 12.31 -12.17 -10.58
C ASP A 20 10.94 -12.83 -10.32
N GLN A 21 10.06 -12.17 -9.54
CA GLN A 21 8.68 -12.62 -9.35
C GLN A 21 7.80 -12.45 -10.60
N ALA A 22 8.25 -11.66 -11.59
CA ALA A 22 7.53 -11.41 -12.83
C ALA A 22 8.29 -11.99 -14.03
N PRO A 23 7.91 -13.18 -14.56
CA PRO A 23 8.61 -13.83 -15.67
C PRO A 23 8.65 -13.01 -16.97
N GLU A 24 7.66 -12.14 -17.16
CA GLU A 24 7.56 -11.25 -18.32
C GLU A 24 8.15 -9.85 -18.05
N GLY A 25 8.71 -9.62 -16.86
CA GLY A 25 9.26 -8.35 -16.40
C GLY A 25 8.22 -7.41 -15.77
N LEU A 26 8.70 -6.26 -15.30
CA LEU A 26 7.89 -5.21 -14.67
C LEU A 26 7.73 -4.02 -15.63
N GLU A 27 6.50 -3.54 -15.82
CA GLU A 27 6.24 -2.31 -16.56
C GLU A 27 5.84 -1.16 -15.63
N VAL A 28 6.30 0.06 -15.96
CA VAL A 28 5.84 1.28 -15.29
C VAL A 28 4.62 1.80 -16.04
N LEU A 29 3.46 1.75 -15.39
CA LEU A 29 2.22 2.28 -15.95
C LEU A 29 2.30 3.80 -16.13
N LYS A 30 1.74 4.29 -17.24
CA LYS A 30 1.72 5.72 -17.55
C LYS A 30 0.81 6.46 -16.57
N GLY A 31 1.38 7.46 -15.91
CA GLY A 31 0.71 8.32 -14.95
C GLY A 31 1.58 8.54 -13.72
N SER A 32 1.72 9.79 -13.29
CA SER A 32 2.41 10.13 -12.05
C SER A 32 1.54 11.04 -11.20
N SER A 33 1.64 10.90 -9.88
CA SER A 33 1.06 11.84 -8.92
C SER A 33 2.18 12.64 -8.31
N SER A 34 2.13 13.96 -8.47
CA SER A 34 3.12 14.89 -7.94
C SER A 34 2.45 15.82 -6.94
N TYR A 35 3.06 15.98 -5.77
CA TYR A 35 2.63 16.94 -4.75
C TYR A 35 3.85 17.59 -4.11
N VAL A 36 3.65 18.76 -3.50
CA VAL A 36 4.70 19.48 -2.75
C VAL A 36 4.51 19.19 -1.27
N TYR A 37 5.61 18.89 -0.59
CA TYR A 37 5.65 18.67 0.84
C TYR A 37 6.74 19.54 1.47
N GLU A 38 6.38 20.31 2.49
CA GLU A 38 7.32 21.15 3.24
C GLU A 38 8.08 20.33 4.28
N GLY A 39 9.11 19.61 3.81
CA GLY A 39 9.95 18.80 4.67
C GLY A 39 11.27 18.44 4.03
N ASN A 40 12.18 17.90 4.83
CA ASN A 40 13.45 17.41 4.30
C ASN A 40 13.21 16.11 3.53
N TRP A 41 13.72 16.02 2.29
CA TRP A 41 13.58 14.82 1.45
C TRP A 41 14.09 13.53 2.12
N LYS A 42 15.08 13.64 3.03
CA LYS A 42 15.62 12.49 3.78
C LYS A 42 14.58 11.79 4.64
N LEU A 43 13.59 12.52 5.16
CA LEU A 43 12.55 11.94 6.01
C LEU A 43 11.67 10.94 5.24
N GLY A 44 11.42 11.20 3.95
CA GLY A 44 10.71 10.25 3.09
C GLY A 44 11.53 8.98 2.84
N ALA A 45 12.84 9.13 2.63
CA ALA A 45 13.75 8.00 2.43
C ALA A 45 13.88 7.13 3.69
N GLU A 46 14.03 7.76 4.86
CA GLU A 46 14.12 7.06 6.16
C GLU A 46 12.82 6.34 6.49
N ASN A 47 11.67 7.01 6.32
CA ASN A 47 10.37 6.41 6.56
C ASN A 47 10.11 5.18 5.68
N GLY A 48 10.60 5.17 4.43
CA GLY A 48 10.50 4.01 3.54
C GLY A 48 11.23 2.76 4.04
N ALA A 49 12.25 2.92 4.89
CA ALA A 49 12.99 1.82 5.50
C ALA A 49 12.50 1.48 6.93
N ASP A 50 11.63 2.31 7.51
CA ASP A 50 11.14 2.14 8.87
C ASP A 50 9.89 1.25 8.93
N GLY A 51 10.01 0.04 9.46
CA GLY A 51 8.85 -0.83 9.72
C GLY A 51 8.07 -0.49 11.00
N TYR A 52 8.63 0.31 11.91
CA TYR A 52 8.05 0.54 13.22
C TYR A 52 6.80 1.41 13.16
N HIS A 53 6.82 2.48 12.35
CA HIS A 53 5.68 3.40 12.24
C HIS A 53 4.40 2.75 11.72
N VAL A 54 4.48 1.62 11.01
CA VAL A 54 3.32 0.94 10.40
C VAL A 54 2.25 0.62 11.43
N SER A 55 2.63 0.08 12.59
CA SER A 55 1.69 -0.33 13.63
C SER A 55 0.97 0.82 14.32
N VAL A 56 1.62 1.99 14.39
CA VAL A 56 1.11 3.16 15.13
C VAL A 56 0.41 4.13 14.19
N VAL A 57 1.10 4.57 13.14
CA VAL A 57 0.63 5.64 12.23
C VAL A 57 -0.47 5.13 11.31
N HIS A 58 -0.42 3.86 10.89
CA HIS A 58 -1.41 3.29 9.96
C HIS A 58 -2.56 2.53 10.65
N TRP A 59 -2.75 2.68 11.97
CA TRP A 59 -3.78 1.94 12.72
C TRP A 59 -5.21 2.11 12.16
N ASN A 60 -5.59 3.32 11.76
CA ASN A 60 -6.92 3.58 11.18
C ASN A 60 -7.13 2.86 9.84
N TYR A 61 -6.06 2.75 9.03
CA TYR A 61 -6.10 1.99 7.79
C TYR A 61 -6.24 0.49 8.07
N ALA A 62 -5.39 -0.05 8.94
CA ALA A 62 -5.40 -1.47 9.30
C ALA A 62 -6.75 -1.92 9.88
N SER A 63 -7.31 -1.15 10.81
CA SER A 63 -8.63 -1.41 11.40
C SER A 63 -9.78 -1.35 10.38
N THR A 64 -9.72 -0.40 9.43
CA THR A 64 -10.72 -0.30 8.35
C THR A 64 -10.65 -1.50 7.42
N MET A 65 -9.45 -1.93 7.03
CA MET A 65 -9.26 -3.10 6.17
C MET A 65 -9.70 -4.40 6.87
N SER A 66 -9.37 -4.56 8.16
CA SER A 66 -9.81 -5.70 8.97
C SER A 66 -11.34 -5.80 9.03
N ARG A 67 -12.05 -4.67 9.23
CA ARG A 67 -13.52 -4.64 9.21
C ARG A 67 -14.09 -5.04 7.84
N ARG A 68 -13.51 -4.53 6.74
CA ARG A 68 -13.94 -4.90 5.37
C ARG A 68 -13.78 -6.39 5.10
N ASN A 69 -12.67 -6.99 5.57
CA ASN A 69 -12.43 -8.42 5.41
C ASN A 69 -13.44 -9.24 6.23
N TYR A 70 -13.75 -8.82 7.46
CA TYR A 70 -14.80 -9.47 8.27
C TYR A 70 -16.19 -9.36 7.62
N GLU A 71 -16.54 -8.21 7.04
CA GLU A 71 -17.78 -8.03 6.29
C GLU A 71 -17.83 -8.91 5.03
N ALA A 72 -16.71 -9.07 4.32
CA ALA A 72 -16.61 -9.94 3.14
C ALA A 72 -16.67 -11.44 3.49
N GLU A 73 -16.06 -11.85 4.60
CA GLU A 73 -16.11 -13.24 5.10
C GLU A 73 -17.46 -13.59 5.75
N GLY A 74 -18.13 -12.61 6.37
CA GLY A 74 -19.47 -12.75 6.95
C GLY A 74 -20.58 -12.94 5.91
N ASP A 75 -20.36 -12.54 4.66
CA ASP A 75 -21.30 -12.78 3.54
C ASP A 75 -21.18 -14.22 2.99
N ALA A 76 -20.05 -14.90 3.22
CA ALA A 76 -19.81 -16.26 2.73
C ALA A 76 -20.34 -17.37 3.67
N ARG A 77 -20.71 -17.05 4.92
CA ARG A 77 -21.15 -18.04 5.93
C ARG A 77 -22.32 -17.52 6.78
N GLY A 78 -23.47 -17.20 6.18
CA GLY A 78 -24.66 -16.88 6.98
C GLY A 78 -25.85 -16.43 6.17
N GLY A 79 -26.84 -17.31 6.02
CA GLY A 79 -28.11 -17.00 5.36
C GLY A 79 -28.85 -15.80 5.96
N CYS A 80 -29.52 -15.07 5.06
CA CYS A 80 -30.66 -14.20 5.31
C CYS A 80 -30.56 -13.22 6.49
N GLN A 81 -29.97 -12.05 6.24
CA GLN A 81 -30.54 -10.81 6.78
C GLN A 81 -30.73 -9.81 5.64
N ARG A 82 -31.98 -9.75 5.15
CA ARG A 82 -32.44 -8.69 4.25
C ARG A 82 -32.45 -7.38 5.05
N LEU A 83 -31.30 -6.71 5.14
CA LEU A 83 -31.24 -5.33 5.59
C LEU A 83 -31.93 -4.47 4.54
N VAL A 84 -33.11 -3.94 4.89
CA VAL A 84 -33.80 -2.93 4.11
C VAL A 84 -32.84 -1.75 3.93
N LYS A 85 -32.38 -1.53 2.69
CA LYS A 85 -31.65 -0.32 2.32
C LYS A 85 -32.54 0.89 2.63
N LYS A 86 -32.33 1.57 3.76
CA LYS A 86 -32.89 2.91 3.93
C LYS A 86 -32.27 3.82 2.86
N PRO A 87 -33.07 4.61 2.13
CA PRO A 87 -32.56 5.45 1.07
C PRO A 87 -31.59 6.47 1.66
N ARG A 88 -30.36 6.49 1.14
CA ARG A 88 -29.32 7.46 1.46
C ARG A 88 -29.86 8.86 1.15
N ARG A 89 -30.14 9.66 2.18
CA ARG A 89 -30.21 11.11 2.00
C ARG A 89 -28.79 11.56 1.64
N ARG A 90 -28.63 12.04 0.40
CA ARG A 90 -27.44 12.77 -0.02
C ARG A 90 -27.38 14.05 0.82
N LEU A 91 -26.36 14.19 1.64
CA LEU A 91 -25.88 15.51 2.03
C LEU A 91 -24.43 15.56 1.58
N TRP A 92 -24.21 16.32 0.51
CA TRP A 92 -22.89 16.76 0.10
C TRP A 92 -22.70 18.14 0.71
N ILE A 93 -21.59 18.29 1.42
CA ILE A 93 -21.09 19.49 2.13
C ILE A 93 -21.80 19.76 3.48
#